data_AF-A0A975BTP6-F1
#
_entry.id   AF-A0A975BTP6-F1
#
_cell.length_a   1.000
_cell.length_b   1.000
_cell.length_c   1.000
_cell.angle_alpha   90.00
_cell.angle_beta   90.00
_cell.angle_gamma   90.00
#
_symmetry.space_group_name_H-M   'P 1'
#
loop_
_entity.id
_entity.type
_entity.pdbx_description
1 polymer ?
#
loop_
_entity_poly.entity_id
_entity_poly.type
_entity_poly.pdbx_seq_one_letter_code
_entity_poly.pdbx_strand_id
1 'polypeptide(L)' 'MSSAALSEVLKQAELLTRKEQLQLAVRLINKTRRSGISLKWKDICGSVPYPALGEDAQIWISRNRAESDSSREKQWSAA' A
#
# COMPACT_ATOMS: atom_id res chain seq x y z
N MET A 1 -5.67 18.25 -20.87
CA MET A 1 -4.58 17.60 -21.66
C MET A 1 -4.03 16.31 -21.04
N SER A 2 -4.30 15.97 -19.77
CA SER A 2 -3.67 14.81 -19.10
C SER A 2 -4.30 13.43 -19.41
N SER A 3 -5.59 13.36 -19.74
CA SER A 3 -6.31 12.09 -19.90
C SER A 3 -5.84 11.28 -21.13
N ALA A 4 -5.63 11.95 -22.27
CA ALA A 4 -5.17 11.28 -23.50
C ALA A 4 -3.75 10.72 -23.37
N ALA A 5 -2.83 11.48 -22.79
CA ALA A 5 -1.45 11.04 -22.57
C ALA A 5 -1.39 9.84 -21.59
N LEU A 6 -2.20 9.86 -20.52
CA LEU A 6 -2.30 8.72 -19.60
C LEU A 6 -2.83 7.47 -20.29
N SER A 7 -3.87 7.62 -21.13
CA SER A 7 -4.45 6.49 -21.86
C SER A 7 -3.46 5.82 -22.81
N GLU A 8 -2.57 6.60 -23.43
CA GLU A 8 -1.53 6.08 -24.31
C GLU A 8 -0.45 5.32 -23.53
N VAL A 9 -0.01 5.86 -22.39
CA VAL A 9 0.95 5.17 -21.51
C VAL A 9 0.38 3.84 -21.00
N LEU A 10 -0.92 3.79 -20.67
CA LEU A 10 -1.57 2.55 -20.25
C LEU A 10 -1.57 1.50 -21.37
N LYS A 11 -1.92 1.89 -22.61
CA LYS A 11 -1.85 0.98 -23.76
C LYS A 11 -0.44 0.46 -24.00
N GLN A 12 0.57 1.32 -23.89
CA GLN A 12 1.96 0.91 -24.05
C GLN A 12 2.42 -0.02 -22.91
N ALA A 13 1.94 0.20 -21.69
CA ALA A 13 2.26 -0.67 -20.56
C ALA A 13 1.68 -2.08 -20.71
N GLU A 14 0.54 -2.24 -21.38
CA GLU A 14 -0.06 -3.55 -21.66
C GLU A 14 0.80 -4.42 -22.60
N LEU A 15 1.62 -3.80 -23.45
CA LEU A 15 2.53 -4.51 -24.36
C LEU A 15 3.82 -5.01 -23.68
N LEU A 16 4.09 -4.56 -22.46
CA LEU A 16 5.28 -4.94 -21.70
C LEU A 16 5.13 -6.32 -21.06
N THR A 17 6.25 -7.02 -20.86
CA THR A 17 6.25 -8.23 -20.04
C THR A 17 5.94 -7.90 -18.58
N ARG A 18 5.46 -8.88 -17.79
CA ARG A 18 5.17 -8.68 -16.35
C ARG A 18 6.37 -8.10 -15.59
N LYS A 19 7.59 -8.53 -15.92
CA LYS A 19 8.82 -8.04 -15.28
C LYS A 19 9.05 -6.55 -15.59
N GLU A 20 8.86 -6.14 -16.84
CA GLU A 20 9.01 -4.75 -17.27
C GLU A 20 7.90 -3.85 -16.71
N GLN A 21 6.67 -4.36 -16.61
CA GLN A 21 5.57 -3.67 -15.95
C GLN A 21 5.90 -3.36 -14.48
N LEU A 22 6.47 -4.33 -13.76
CA LEU A 22 6.91 -4.12 -12.37
C LEU A 22 8.05 -3.10 -12.29
N GLN A 23 9.03 -3.16 -13.20
CA GLN A 23 10.11 -2.17 -13.25
C GLN A 23 9.58 -0.76 -13.52
N LEU A 24 8.61 -0.61 -14.43
CA LEU A 24 7.93 0.64 -14.72
C LEU A 24 7.19 1.16 -13.49
N ALA A 25 6.41 0.31 -12.83
CA ALA A 25 5.68 0.66 -11.61
C ALA A 25 6.63 1.18 -10.51
N VAL A 26 7.74 0.48 -10.25
CA VAL A 26 8.76 0.91 -9.27
C VAL A 26 9.33 2.28 -9.61
N ARG A 27 9.67 2.54 -10.89
CA ARG A 27 10.19 3.85 -11.31
C ARG A 27 9.16 4.97 -11.12
N LEU A 28 7.90 4.71 -11.48
CA LEU A 28 6.81 5.68 -11.33
C LEU A 28 6.54 5.99 -9.86
N ILE A 29 6.43 4.96 -8.99
CA ILE A 29 6.24 5.12 -7.55
C ILE A 29 7.39 5.89 -6.90
N ASN A 30 8.63 5.57 -7.27
CA ASN A 30 9.80 6.28 -6.74
C ASN A 30 9.84 7.75 -7.17
N LYS A 31 9.38 8.06 -8.39
CA LYS A 31 9.27 9.43 -8.88
C LYS A 31 8.19 10.21 -8.12
N THR A 32 7.03 9.61 -7.87
CA THR A 32 5.90 10.28 -7.19
C THR A 32 6.10 10.40 -5.68
N ARG A 33 6.82 9.48 -5.03
CA ARG A 33 7.19 9.60 -3.61
C ARG A 33 7.94 10.89 -3.30
N ARG A 34 8.74 11.40 -4.24
CA ARG A 34 9.50 12.64 -4.08
C ARG A 34 8.63 13.90 -4.16
N SER A 35 7.44 13.82 -4.76
CA SER A 35 6.55 14.97 -4.92
C SER A 35 5.59 15.18 -3.74
N GLY A 36 5.58 14.29 -2.73
CA GLY A 36 4.70 14.39 -1.56
C GLY A 36 3.20 14.21 -1.85
N ILE A 37 2.84 13.81 -3.07
CA ILE A 37 1.45 13.63 -3.49
C ILE A 37 1.00 12.23 -3.05
N SER A 38 0.02 12.18 -2.15
CA SER A 38 -0.69 10.94 -1.79
C SER A 38 -1.96 10.79 -2.62
N LEU A 39 -2.25 9.56 -3.05
CA LEU A 39 -3.56 9.22 -3.60
C LEU A 39 -4.61 9.25 -2.47
N LYS A 40 -5.88 9.54 -2.83
CA LYS A 40 -6.98 9.40 -1.87
C LYS A 40 -7.27 7.92 -1.66
N TRP A 41 -7.63 7.52 -0.44
CA TRP A 41 -7.93 6.13 -0.10
C TRP A 41 -8.93 5.49 -1.07
N LYS A 42 -10.02 6.20 -1.41
CA LYS A 42 -11.06 5.73 -2.34
C LYS A 42 -10.56 5.38 -3.74
N ASP A 43 -9.41 5.92 -4.15
CA ASP A 43 -8.84 5.69 -5.48
C ASP A 43 -7.94 4.44 -5.49
N ILE A 44 -7.55 3.92 -4.32
CA ILE A 44 -6.62 2.79 -4.18
C ILE A 44 -7.16 1.63 -3.34
N CYS A 45 -8.32 1.78 -2.71
CA CYS A 45 -8.92 0.71 -1.92
C CYS A 45 -9.22 -0.51 -2.80
N GLY A 46 -8.77 -1.70 -2.39
CA GLY A 46 -8.92 -2.94 -3.15
C GLY A 46 -7.82 -3.22 -4.19
N SER A 47 -6.82 -2.34 -4.33
CA SER A 47 -5.68 -2.57 -5.24
C SER A 47 -4.69 -3.64 -4.76
N VAL A 48 -4.72 -3.98 -3.47
CA VAL A 48 -3.83 -4.98 -2.86
C VAL A 48 -4.61 -6.28 -2.65
N PRO A 49 -4.06 -7.44 -3.05
CA PRO A 49 -4.69 -8.72 -2.76
C PRO A 49 -4.82 -8.95 -1.25
N TYR A 50 -5.89 -9.61 -0.83
CA TYR A 50 -6.05 -10.06 0.54
C TYR A 50 -5.33 -11.41 0.73
N PRO A 51 -4.55 -11.62 1.81
CA PRO A 51 -4.15 -10.62 2.81
C PRO A 51 -3.02 -9.71 2.30
N ALA A 52 -3.12 -8.41 2.60
CA ALA A 52 -2.06 -7.46 2.26
C ALA A 52 -0.79 -7.81 3.04
N LEU A 53 0.32 -8.08 2.34
CA LEU A 53 1.62 -8.46 2.91
C LEU A 53 1.65 -9.82 3.65
N GLY A 54 0.70 -10.72 3.35
CA GLY A 54 0.73 -12.09 3.86
C GLY A 54 0.21 -12.26 5.29
N GLU A 55 -0.21 -11.20 5.96
CA GLU A 55 -0.88 -11.25 7.26
C GLU A 55 -2.30 -10.69 7.16
N ASP A 56 -3.26 -11.45 7.68
CA ASP A 56 -4.65 -11.06 7.80
C ASP A 56 -4.78 -9.81 8.69
N ALA A 57 -5.58 -8.84 8.25
CA ALA A 57 -5.72 -7.57 8.94
C ALA A 57 -6.31 -7.75 10.35
N GLN A 58 -7.28 -8.65 10.52
CA GLN A 58 -7.90 -8.91 11.81
C GLN A 58 -6.91 -9.60 12.77
N ILE A 59 -6.08 -10.51 12.26
CA ILE A 59 -5.00 -11.12 13.06
C ILE A 59 -4.02 -10.06 13.55
N TRP A 60 -3.52 -9.19 12.65
CA TRP A 60 -2.60 -8.11 12.99
C TRP A 60 -3.19 -7.17 14.05
N ILE A 61 -4.45 -6.73 13.87
CA ILE A 61 -5.14 -5.84 14.82
C ILE A 61 -5.28 -6.50 16.19
N SER A 62 -5.69 -7.77 16.21
CA SER A 62 -5.93 -8.51 17.45
C SER A 62 -4.64 -8.66 18.27
N ARG A 63 -3.53 -9.00 17.59
CA ARG A 63 -2.20 -9.08 18.21
C ARG A 63 -1.77 -7.73 18.81
N ASN A 64 -1.81 -6.66 18.02
CA ASN A 64 -1.37 -5.34 18.47
C ASN A 64 -2.21 -4.81 19.64
N ARG A 65 -3.53 -5.07 19.66
CA ARG A 65 -4.38 -4.72 20.80
C ARG A 65 -3.99 -5.48 22.06
N ALA A 66 -3.80 -6.79 21.96
CA ALA A 66 -3.40 -7.61 23.11
C ALA A 66 -2.03 -7.17 23.68
N GLU A 67 -1.06 -6.86 22.82
CA GLU A 67 0.25 -6.33 23.24
C GLU A 67 0.13 -4.97 23.94
N SER A 68 -0.72 -4.08 23.42
CA SER A 68 -1.01 -2.78 24.02
C SER A 68 -1.67 -2.93 25.39
N ASP A 69 -2.67 -3.81 25.51
CA ASP A 69 -3.38 -4.05 26.77
C ASP A 69 -2.45 -4.68 27.82
N SER A 70 -1.63 -5.67 27.45
CA SER A 70 -0.62 -6.23 28.35
C SER A 70 0.40 -5.19 28.83
N SER A 71 0.78 -4.26 27.96
CA SER A 71 1.70 -3.17 28.31
C SER A 71 1.08 -2.22 29.33
N ARG A 72 -0.21 -1.90 29.18
CA ARG A 72 -0.96 -1.08 30.14
C ARG A 72 -1.16 -1.78 31.48
N GLU A 73 -1.50 -3.06 31.48
CA GLU A 73 -1.64 -3.86 32.72
C GLU A 73 -0.32 -3.90 33.50
N LYS A 74 0.81 -4.12 32.81
CA LYS A 74 2.14 -4.09 33.44
C LYS A 74 2.43 -2.74 34.10
N GLN A 75 2.11 -1.63 33.43
CA GLN A 75 2.28 -0.28 34.00
C GLN A 75 1.42 -0.06 35.25
N TRP A 76 0.17 -0.55 35.25
CA TRP A 76 -0.72 -0.41 36.40
C TRP A 76 -0.39 -1.34 37.56
N SER A 77 0.13 -2.53 37.30
CA SER A 77 0.56 -3.47 38.36
C SER A 77 1.91 -3.14 38.99
N ALA A 78 2.66 -2.20 38.40
CA ALA A 78 3.96 -1.73 38.90
C ALA A 78 3.88 -0.42 39.70
N ALA A 79 2.68 0.15 39.85
CA ALA A 79 2.38 1.37 40.63
C ALA A 79 1.67 1.00 41.94
#